data_AF-A0A8T6CHB3-F1
#
_entry.id   AF-A0A8T6CHB3-F1
#
_cell.length_a   1.000
_cell.length_b   1.000
_cell.length_c   1.000
_cell.angle_alpha   90.00
_cell.angle_beta   90.00
_cell.angle_gamma   90.00
#
_symmetry.space_group_name_H-M   'P 1'
#
loop_
_entity.id
_entity.type
_entity.pdbx_description
1 polymer ?
#
loop_
_entity_poly.entity_id
_entity_poly.type
_entity_poly.pdbx_seq_one_letter_code
_entity_poly.pdbx_strand_id
1 'polypeptide(L)'
;MSTDSGGGGSLMRAAREPGVFMRLARGNLELWANLVVITWAVVFAIWQGSGFAITLGTVFAIWAILAVSLNLVVGFTGLLSVGHIGFFGIGAYTVAILTSNAQYEQLRTEAIPTFGWPFFAALPVGIVLAGLTAIAVGVVFNRFRDDIFVLVSFGFAVI
;
A
#
# COMPACT_ATOMS: atom_id res chain seq x y z
N MET A 1 75.36 -1.84 -26.07
CA MET A 1 75.12 -1.03 -24.86
C MET A 1 73.72 -0.47 -24.97
N SER A 2 72.87 -0.84 -24.02
CA SER A 2 71.41 -0.71 -23.97
C SER A 2 70.92 0.67 -23.51
N THR A 3 69.83 1.17 -24.12
CA THR A 3 68.80 2.06 -23.54
C THR A 3 67.64 2.07 -24.55
N ASP A 4 66.61 1.25 -24.38
CA ASP A 4 65.34 1.55 -23.68
C ASP A 4 64.73 2.94 -23.99
N SER A 5 63.52 2.92 -24.57
CA SER A 5 62.49 3.93 -24.28
C SER A 5 61.11 3.38 -24.66
N GLY A 6 60.68 2.33 -23.96
CA GLY A 6 59.26 1.96 -23.91
C GLY A 6 58.48 3.00 -23.09
N GLY A 7 57.70 3.88 -23.74
CA GLY A 7 57.00 4.94 -22.99
C GLY A 7 55.78 5.58 -23.66
N GLY A 8 55.27 5.04 -24.77
CA GLY A 8 54.16 5.68 -25.51
C GLY A 8 52.75 5.22 -25.16
N GLY A 9 52.59 4.06 -24.49
CA GLY A 9 51.28 3.40 -24.33
C GLY A 9 50.54 3.66 -23.01
N SER A 10 51.18 4.30 -22.03
CA SER A 10 50.67 4.39 -20.65
C SER A 10 49.78 5.60 -20.37
N LEU A 11 49.69 6.58 -21.29
CA LEU A 11 48.96 7.84 -21.03
C LEU A 11 47.48 7.82 -21.43
N MET A 12 46.99 6.76 -22.07
CA MET A 12 45.57 6.68 -22.49
C MET A 12 44.66 5.86 -21.56
N ARG A 13 45.18 5.24 -20.49
CA ARG A 13 44.38 4.36 -19.61
C ARG A 13 43.91 4.97 -18.28
N ALA A 14 44.25 6.22 -17.97
CA ALA A 14 44.07 6.77 -16.61
C ALA A 14 42.91 7.77 -16.41
N ALA A 15 42.06 8.04 -17.40
CA ALA A 15 41.09 9.15 -17.32
C ALA A 15 39.63 8.75 -17.62
N ARG A 16 39.15 7.62 -17.07
CA ARG A 16 37.71 7.32 -17.13
C ARG A 16 37.15 6.50 -15.96
N GLU A 17 37.73 6.67 -14.77
CA GLU A 17 37.13 6.19 -13.53
C GLU A 17 36.26 7.34 -12.95
N PRO A 18 34.91 7.25 -12.98
CA PRO A 18 34.09 8.20 -12.24
C PRO A 18 34.46 8.08 -10.76
N GLY A 19 35.07 9.14 -10.22
CA GLY A 19 35.72 9.13 -8.92
C GLY A 19 34.83 8.57 -7.82
N VAL A 20 35.42 7.74 -6.97
CA VAL A 20 34.80 7.15 -5.75
C VAL A 20 34.12 8.23 -4.88
N PHE A 21 34.63 9.45 -4.90
CA PHE A 21 34.03 10.63 -4.27
C PHE A 21 32.58 10.91 -4.70
N MET A 22 32.22 10.67 -5.96
CA MET A 22 30.83 10.83 -6.44
C MET A 22 29.87 9.77 -5.90
N ARG A 23 30.37 8.59 -5.51
CA ARG A 23 29.54 7.51 -4.92
C ARG A 23 29.29 7.75 -3.43
N LEU A 24 30.26 8.32 -2.73
CA LEU A 24 30.12 8.73 -1.32
C LEU A 24 29.26 10.00 -1.16
N ALA A 25 29.40 10.96 -2.08
CA ALA A 25 28.59 12.18 -2.08
C ALA A 25 27.10 11.92 -2.36
N ARG A 26 26.77 10.93 -3.19
CA ARG A 26 25.37 10.56 -3.49
C ARG A 26 24.65 9.97 -2.27
N GLY A 27 25.32 9.12 -1.50
CA GLY A 27 24.72 8.49 -0.31
C GLY A 27 24.34 9.49 0.79
N ASN A 28 25.21 10.46 1.07
CA ASN A 28 24.88 11.52 2.03
C ASN A 28 23.81 12.47 1.49
N LEU A 29 23.85 12.83 0.20
CA LEU A 29 22.86 13.74 -0.39
C LEU A 29 21.44 13.14 -0.38
N GLU A 30 21.29 11.84 -0.66
CA GLU A 30 20.00 11.13 -0.60
C GLU A 30 19.48 11.07 0.85
N LEU A 31 20.36 10.85 1.83
CA LEU A 31 20.01 10.91 3.25
C LEU A 31 19.54 12.31 3.67
N TRP A 32 20.26 13.36 3.29
CA TRP A 32 19.87 14.75 3.57
C TRP A 32 18.58 15.14 2.84
N ALA A 33 18.40 14.70 1.59
CA ALA A 33 17.18 14.92 0.83
C ALA A 33 15.98 14.22 1.48
N ASN A 34 16.12 12.94 1.86
CA ASN A 34 15.07 12.20 2.57
C ASN A 34 14.74 12.83 3.93
N LEU A 35 15.74 13.29 4.67
CA LEU A 35 15.53 13.98 5.95
C LEU A 35 14.78 15.31 5.77
N VAL A 36 15.13 16.10 4.76
CA VAL A 36 14.40 17.34 4.44
C VAL A 36 12.96 17.03 4.05
N VAL A 37 12.73 16.01 3.21
CA VAL A 37 11.38 15.59 2.80
C VAL A 37 10.55 15.12 4.00
N ILE A 38 11.10 14.28 4.88
CA ILE A 38 10.43 13.82 6.09
C ILE A 38 10.11 14.99 7.01
N THR A 39 11.08 15.90 7.21
CA THR A 39 10.88 17.09 8.05
C THR A 39 9.78 17.99 7.50
N TRP A 40 9.78 18.23 6.18
CA TRP A 40 8.77 19.03 5.52
C TRP A 40 7.38 18.37 5.61
N ALA A 41 7.30 17.05 5.43
CA ALA A 41 6.07 16.28 5.59
C ALA A 41 5.51 16.35 7.03
N VAL A 42 6.38 16.29 8.04
CA VAL A 42 5.99 16.40 9.45
C VAL A 42 5.49 17.81 9.78
N VAL A 43 6.19 18.86 9.32
CA VAL A 43 5.75 20.25 9.52
C VAL A 43 4.41 20.51 8.83
N PHE A 44 4.24 20.01 7.60
CA PHE A 44 2.97 20.09 6.88
C PHE A 44 1.84 19.35 7.62
N ALA A 45 2.11 18.17 8.17
CA ALA A 45 1.13 17.40 8.93
C ALA A 45 0.69 18.11 10.23
N ILE A 46 1.62 18.78 10.93
CA ILE A 46 1.32 19.54 12.15
C ILE A 46 0.50 20.80 11.82
N TRP A 47 0.74 21.42 10.66
CA TRP A 47 0.04 22.64 10.22
C TRP A 47 -1.44 22.39 9.89
N GLN A 48 -1.83 21.17 9.52
CA GLN A 48 -3.20 20.78 9.15
C GLN A 48 -4.16 20.59 10.36
N GLY A 49 -3.66 20.58 11.60
CA GLY A 49 -4.47 20.40 12.80
C GLY A 49 -4.81 18.95 13.16
N SER A 50 -5.49 18.76 14.31
CA SER A 50 -5.72 17.42 14.91
C SER A 50 -6.58 16.48 14.07
N GLY A 51 -7.49 17.00 13.24
CA GLY A 51 -8.34 16.18 12.37
C GLY A 51 -7.54 15.44 11.28
N PHE A 52 -6.45 16.03 10.79
CA PHE A 52 -5.57 15.40 9.80
C PHE A 52 -4.82 14.21 10.40
N ALA A 53 -4.28 14.36 11.61
CA ALA A 53 -3.58 13.27 12.30
C ALA A 53 -4.49 12.07 12.59
N ILE A 54 -5.75 12.31 12.99
CA ILE A 54 -6.74 11.25 13.22
C ILE A 54 -7.10 10.54 11.92
N THR A 55 -7.34 11.30 10.85
CA THR A 55 -7.66 10.72 9.53
C THR A 55 -6.50 9.89 9.00
N LEU A 56 -5.28 10.42 9.07
CA LEU A 56 -4.08 9.74 8.62
C LEU A 56 -3.80 8.48 9.46
N GLY A 57 -3.96 8.56 10.77
CA GLY A 57 -3.83 7.42 11.67
C GLY A 57 -4.87 6.32 11.38
N THR A 58 -6.10 6.71 11.07
CA THR A 58 -7.17 5.78 10.70
C THR A 58 -6.85 5.07 9.38
N VAL A 59 -6.47 5.82 8.34
CA VAL A 59 -6.09 5.26 7.03
C VAL A 59 -4.87 4.36 7.18
N PHE A 60 -3.85 4.79 7.93
CA PHE A 60 -2.66 3.98 8.17
C PHE A 60 -2.98 2.68 8.91
N ALA A 61 -3.82 2.73 9.95
CA ALA A 61 -4.25 1.54 10.68
C ALA A 61 -5.01 0.55 9.77
N ILE A 62 -5.89 1.06 8.91
CA ILE A 62 -6.61 0.26 7.92
C ILE A 62 -5.65 -0.48 6.98
N TRP A 63 -4.71 0.25 6.37
CA TRP A 63 -3.71 -0.35 5.46
C TRP A 63 -2.75 -1.29 6.18
N ALA A 64 -2.36 -0.98 7.42
CA ALA A 64 -1.49 -1.82 8.23
C ALA A 64 -2.17 -3.17 8.54
N ILE A 65 -3.43 -3.16 8.98
CA ILE A 65 -4.19 -4.40 9.23
C ILE A 65 -4.34 -5.21 7.94
N LEU A 66 -4.65 -4.55 6.82
CA LEU A 66 -4.76 -5.21 5.52
C LEU A 66 -3.44 -5.86 5.08
N ALA A 67 -2.33 -5.14 5.19
CA ALA A 67 -1.00 -5.64 4.85
C ALA A 67 -0.58 -6.82 5.74
N VAL A 68 -0.82 -6.72 7.05
CA VAL A 68 -0.53 -7.82 8.00
C VAL A 68 -1.39 -9.04 7.67
N SER A 69 -2.69 -8.85 7.44
CA SER A 69 -3.59 -9.93 7.08
C SER A 69 -3.19 -10.63 5.78
N LEU A 70 -2.83 -9.87 4.74
CA LEU A 70 -2.33 -10.42 3.48
C LEU A 70 -0.99 -11.14 3.66
N ASN A 71 -0.06 -10.58 4.45
CA ASN A 71 1.22 -11.20 4.74
C ASN A 71 1.06 -12.53 5.48
N LEU A 72 0.07 -12.65 6.37
CA LEU A 72 -0.27 -13.90 7.03
C LEU A 72 -0.77 -14.93 5.99
N VAL A 73 -1.71 -14.55 5.13
CA VAL A 73 -2.24 -15.46 4.09
C VAL A 73 -1.12 -15.94 3.16
N VAL A 74 -0.29 -15.02 2.67
CA VAL A 74 0.85 -15.36 1.80
C VAL A 74 1.87 -16.23 2.54
N GLY A 75 2.15 -15.95 3.81
CA GLY A 75 3.07 -16.74 4.63
C GLY A 75 2.60 -18.17 4.89
N PHE A 76 1.29 -18.39 5.07
CA PHE A 76 0.73 -19.72 5.33
C PHE A 76 0.40 -20.52 4.06
N THR A 77 -0.02 -19.85 2.98
CA THR A 77 -0.48 -20.53 1.75
C THR A 77 0.51 -20.46 0.59
N GLY A 78 1.50 -19.56 0.64
CA GLY A 78 2.44 -19.32 -0.45
C GLY A 78 1.84 -18.63 -1.67
N LEU A 79 0.55 -18.26 -1.66
CA LEU A 79 -0.17 -17.69 -2.79
C LEU A 79 -0.70 -16.29 -2.45
N LEU A 80 -0.67 -15.40 -3.45
CA LEU A 80 -1.24 -14.05 -3.33
C LEU A 80 -2.75 -14.10 -3.53
N SER A 81 -3.52 -13.65 -2.53
CA SER A 81 -4.98 -13.65 -2.56
C SER A 81 -5.55 -12.28 -2.93
N VAL A 82 -6.00 -12.10 -4.18
CA VAL A 82 -6.66 -10.86 -4.65
C VAL A 82 -8.07 -10.71 -4.04
N GLY A 83 -8.76 -11.84 -3.79
CA GLY A 83 -10.08 -11.84 -3.15
C GLY A 83 -10.09 -11.24 -1.74
N HIS A 84 -8.95 -11.26 -1.05
CA HIS A 84 -8.79 -10.68 0.29
C HIS A 84 -9.14 -9.19 0.31
N ILE A 85 -8.69 -8.44 -0.70
CA ILE A 85 -8.93 -7.00 -0.82
C ILE A 85 -10.40 -6.72 -1.16
N GLY A 86 -11.03 -7.60 -1.95
CA GLY A 86 -12.45 -7.51 -2.31
C GLY A 86 -13.37 -7.61 -1.08
N PHE A 87 -13.18 -8.63 -0.23
CA PHE A 87 -13.99 -8.79 0.98
C PHE A 87 -13.69 -7.72 2.04
N PHE A 88 -12.43 -7.32 2.14
CA PHE A 88 -12.03 -6.17 2.96
C PHE A 88 -12.80 -4.89 2.56
N GLY A 89 -12.89 -4.62 1.25
CA GLY A 89 -13.62 -3.47 0.72
C GLY A 89 -15.11 -3.48 1.06
N ILE A 90 -15.77 -4.64 0.94
CA ILE A 90 -17.20 -4.79 1.26
C ILE A 90 -17.47 -4.46 2.74
N GLY A 91 -16.65 -5.00 3.65
CA GLY A 91 -16.79 -4.73 5.09
C GLY A 91 -16.51 -3.27 5.43
N ALA A 92 -15.39 -2.72 4.93
CA ALA A 92 -14.99 -1.35 5.19
C ALA A 92 -16.02 -0.33 4.66
N TYR A 93 -16.54 -0.54 3.45
CA TYR A 93 -17.55 0.34 2.85
C TYR A 93 -18.88 0.29 3.59
N THR A 94 -19.29 -0.91 4.04
CA THR A 94 -20.48 -1.07 4.90
C THR A 94 -20.33 -0.25 6.18
N VAL A 95 -19.22 -0.42 6.91
CA VAL A 95 -18.98 0.33 8.16
C VAL A 95 -18.85 1.83 7.90
N ALA A 96 -18.25 2.23 6.78
CA ALA A 96 -18.12 3.64 6.39
C ALA A 96 -19.48 4.29 6.13
N ILE A 97 -20.41 3.59 5.44
CA ILE A 97 -21.77 4.10 5.24
C ILE A 97 -22.53 4.19 6.57
N LEU A 98 -22.47 3.15 7.40
CA LEU A 98 -23.21 3.11 8.68
C LEU A 98 -22.69 4.14 9.69
N THR A 99 -21.37 4.37 9.71
CA THR A 99 -20.69 5.31 10.62
C THR A 99 -20.66 6.73 10.04
N SER A 100 -21.02 6.91 8.76
CA SER A 100 -21.15 8.25 8.19
C SER A 100 -22.18 9.01 9.03
N ASN A 101 -21.74 10.14 9.60
CA ASN A 101 -22.56 11.06 10.36
C ASN A 101 -22.83 12.29 9.49
N ALA A 102 -23.95 12.98 9.73
CA ALA A 102 -24.37 14.20 9.01
C ALA A 102 -23.39 15.39 9.13
N GLN A 103 -22.25 15.22 9.79
CA GLN A 103 -21.22 16.24 9.96
C GLN A 103 -20.39 16.49 8.70
N TYR A 104 -20.48 15.60 7.71
CA TYR A 104 -19.92 15.78 6.35
C TYR A 104 -21.01 16.26 5.37
N GLU A 105 -21.73 17.33 5.72
CA GLU A 105 -22.81 17.92 4.91
C GLU A 105 -22.33 18.40 3.51
N GLN A 106 -21.01 18.57 3.31
CA GLN A 106 -20.44 19.11 2.07
C GLN A 106 -20.33 18.13 0.89
N LEU A 107 -20.49 16.81 1.12
CA LEU A 107 -20.47 15.77 0.06
C LEU A 107 -21.83 15.10 -0.15
N ARG A 108 -22.88 15.73 0.37
CA ARG A 108 -24.23 15.17 0.42
C ARG A 108 -24.80 14.98 -0.99
N THR A 109 -24.91 13.72 -1.40
CA THR A 109 -25.75 13.30 -2.51
C THR A 109 -27.01 12.69 -1.91
N GLU A 110 -28.19 13.09 -2.37
CA GLU A 110 -29.51 12.74 -1.79
C GLU A 110 -29.84 11.22 -1.76
N ALA A 111 -28.93 10.37 -2.24
CA ALA A 111 -29.12 8.93 -2.42
C ALA A 111 -28.63 8.06 -1.26
N ILE A 112 -27.87 8.57 -0.28
CA ILE A 112 -27.25 7.73 0.77
C ILE A 112 -27.87 8.02 2.15
N PRO A 113 -28.64 7.08 2.74
CA PRO A 113 -29.20 7.26 4.08
C PRO A 113 -28.09 7.23 5.14
N THR A 114 -27.93 8.33 5.87
CA THR A 114 -27.00 8.46 6.99
C THR A 114 -27.61 7.84 8.25
N PHE A 115 -27.02 6.76 8.74
CA PHE A 115 -27.52 6.08 9.95
C PHE A 115 -26.90 6.61 11.25
N GLY A 116 -25.71 7.22 11.18
CA GLY A 116 -25.02 7.81 12.32
C GLY A 116 -24.75 6.84 13.47
N TRP A 117 -24.50 5.56 13.16
CA TRP A 117 -24.26 4.55 14.17
C TRP A 117 -22.88 4.72 14.81
N PRO A 118 -22.73 4.42 16.12
CA PRO A 118 -21.40 4.36 16.73
C PRO A 118 -20.59 3.26 16.04
N PHE A 119 -19.30 3.50 15.85
CA PHE A 119 -18.38 2.59 15.14
C PHE A 119 -18.49 1.14 15.61
N PHE A 120 -18.56 0.92 16.93
CA PHE A 120 -18.69 -0.42 17.52
C PHE A 120 -20.00 -1.13 17.20
N ALA A 121 -21.10 -0.41 16.92
CA ALA A 121 -22.37 -1.01 16.49
C ALA A 121 -22.41 -1.27 14.97
N ALA A 122 -21.72 -0.44 14.18
CA ALA A 122 -21.59 -0.65 12.74
C ALA A 122 -20.69 -1.85 12.39
N LEU A 123 -19.69 -2.12 13.24
CA LEU A 123 -18.67 -3.16 13.02
C LEU A 123 -19.26 -4.58 12.86
N PRO A 124 -20.18 -5.08 13.73
CA PRO A 124 -20.81 -6.38 13.54
C PRO A 124 -21.57 -6.51 12.21
N VAL A 125 -22.24 -5.44 11.77
CA VAL A 125 -22.99 -5.45 10.50
C VAL A 125 -22.04 -5.59 9.32
N GLY A 126 -20.91 -4.88 9.35
CA GLY A 126 -19.83 -5.03 8.38
C GLY A 126 -19.27 -6.46 8.32
N ILE A 127 -19.03 -7.07 9.49
CA ILE A 127 -18.56 -8.46 9.57
C ILE A 127 -19.57 -9.43 8.95
N VAL A 128 -20.86 -9.27 9.28
CA VAL A 128 -21.91 -10.17 8.78
C VAL A 128 -22.04 -10.06 7.26
N LEU A 129 -22.06 -8.84 6.70
CA LEU A 129 -22.18 -8.66 5.25
C LEU A 129 -20.93 -9.11 4.48
N ALA A 130 -19.73 -8.82 5.01
CA ALA A 130 -18.49 -9.33 4.43
C ALA A 130 -18.43 -10.87 4.51
N GLY A 131 -18.88 -11.47 5.63
CA GLY A 131 -18.95 -12.91 5.80
C GLY A 131 -19.95 -13.57 4.85
N LEU A 132 -21.15 -13.01 4.70
CA LEU A 132 -22.18 -13.52 3.79
C LEU A 132 -21.71 -13.48 2.33
N THR A 133 -21.08 -12.39 1.91
CA THR A 133 -20.52 -12.27 0.55
C THR A 133 -19.35 -13.22 0.33
N ALA A 134 -18.47 -13.39 1.33
CA ALA A 134 -17.39 -14.38 1.27
C ALA A 134 -17.90 -15.82 1.18
N ILE A 135 -18.96 -16.17 1.92
CA ILE A 135 -19.59 -17.49 1.85
C ILE A 135 -20.24 -17.69 0.47
N ALA A 136 -21.03 -16.74 0.00
CA ALA A 136 -21.70 -16.84 -1.30
C ALA A 136 -20.68 -17.06 -2.44
N VAL A 137 -19.58 -16.30 -2.41
CA VAL A 137 -18.49 -16.43 -3.38
C VAL A 137 -17.73 -17.75 -3.20
N GLY A 138 -17.42 -18.15 -1.96
CA GLY A 138 -16.74 -19.42 -1.67
C GLY A 138 -17.54 -20.65 -2.13
N VAL A 139 -18.87 -20.62 -1.99
CA VAL A 139 -19.77 -21.68 -2.48
C VAL A 139 -19.70 -21.80 -4.01
N VAL A 140 -19.57 -20.69 -4.74
CA VAL A 140 -19.39 -20.70 -6.20
C VAL A 140 -18.04 -21.32 -6.58
N PHE A 141 -16.96 -20.97 -5.87
CA PHE A 141 -15.61 -21.47 -6.16
C PHE A 141 -15.45 -22.96 -5.90
N ASN A 142 -16.18 -23.53 -4.95
CA ASN A 142 -16.17 -24.98 -4.67
C ASN A 142 -16.68 -25.84 -5.85
N ARG A 143 -17.25 -25.22 -6.89
CA ARG A 143 -17.78 -25.91 -8.07
C ARG A 143 -16.77 -26.06 -9.23
N PHE A 144 -15.58 -25.46 -9.15
CA PHE A 144 -14.55 -25.53 -10.19
C PHE A 144 -13.37 -26.41 -9.77
N ARG A 145 -12.97 -27.37 -10.62
CA ARG A 145 -11.82 -28.27 -10.41
C ARG A 145 -10.55 -27.74 -11.09
N ASP A 146 -9.46 -27.83 -10.34
CA ASP A 146 -8.00 -27.80 -10.57
C ASP A 146 -7.36 -26.84 -11.62
N ASP A 147 -7.85 -26.69 -12.87
CA ASP A 147 -7.11 -25.92 -13.89
C ASP A 147 -7.63 -24.50 -14.15
N ILE A 148 -8.89 -24.22 -13.82
CA ILE A 148 -9.53 -22.92 -14.11
C ILE A 148 -9.21 -21.87 -13.03
N PHE A 149 -8.84 -22.30 -11.82
CA PHE A 149 -8.58 -21.40 -10.69
C PHE A 149 -7.37 -20.49 -10.93
N VAL A 150 -6.33 -21.01 -11.59
CA VAL A 150 -5.11 -20.24 -11.94
C VAL A 150 -5.44 -19.17 -12.99
N LEU A 151 -6.25 -19.48 -14.00
CA LEU A 151 -6.65 -18.55 -15.06
C LEU A 151 -7.53 -17.40 -14.50
N VAL A 152 -8.44 -17.71 -13.58
CA VAL A 152 -9.28 -16.71 -12.91
C VAL A 152 -8.44 -15.78 -12.03
N SER A 153 -7.44 -16.29 -11.32
CA SER A 153 -6.50 -15.46 -10.54
C SER A 153 -5.68 -14.51 -11.42
N PHE A 154 -5.24 -14.92 -12.61
CA PHE A 154 -4.57 -14.01 -13.56
C PHE A 154 -5.53 -12.96 -14.15
N GLY A 155 -6.79 -13.32 -14.39
CA GLY A 155 -7.82 -12.38 -14.87
C GLY A 155 -8.14 -11.27 -13.86
N PHE A 156 -8.20 -11.60 -12.57
CA PHE A 156 -8.40 -10.62 -11.49
C PHE A 156 -7.16 -9.76 -11.19
N ALA A 157 -5.95 -10.22 -11.53
CA ALA A 157 -4.73 -9.46 -11.32
C ALA A 157 -4.49 -8.35 -12.36
N VAL A 158 -5.22 -8.36 -13.48
CA VAL A 158 -5.12 -7.39 -14.59
C VAL A 158 -6.09 -6.20 -14.44
N ILE A 159 -7.08 -6.30 -13.55
CA ILE A 159 -8.03 -5.22 -13.20
C ILE A 159 -7.55 -4.53 -11.92
#